data_AF-A0AAV8Y237-F1
#
_entry.id   AF-A0AAV8Y237-F1
#
_cell.length_a   1.000
_cell.length_b   1.000
_cell.length_c   1.000
_cell.angle_alpha   90.00
_cell.angle_beta   90.00
_cell.angle_gamma   90.00
#
_symmetry.space_group_name_H-M   'P 1'
#
loop_
_entity.id
_entity.type
_entity.pdbx_description
1 polymer ?
#
loop_
_entity_poly.entity_id
_entity_poly.type
_entity_poly.pdbx_seq_one_letter_code
_entity_poly.pdbx_strand_id
1 'polypeptide(L)' 'MSKAHPPELKKFMDKKLCLKLNGGRQVTGILRGFDPFMNLVVDESIEECRDGSKNNIGMVVIRGNSIVMLEALDRI' A
#
# COMPACT_ATOMS: atom_id res chain seq x y z
N MET A 1 10.55 15.21 22.44
CA MET A 1 9.81 14.79 21.24
C MET A 1 10.06 13.30 21.05
N SER A 2 9.03 12.45 21.08
CA SER A 2 9.21 11.02 20.80
C SER A 2 9.79 10.89 19.39
N LYS A 3 10.92 10.21 19.24
CA LYS A 3 11.43 9.86 17.91
C LYS A 3 10.35 8.98 17.28
N ALA A 4 9.79 9.41 16.16
CA ALA A 4 8.85 8.58 15.41
C ALA A 4 9.55 7.25 15.12
N HIS A 5 8.97 6.15 15.60
CA HIS A 5 9.51 4.83 15.31
C HIS A 5 9.36 4.57 13.81
N PRO A 6 10.42 4.11 13.12
CA PRO A 6 10.33 3.74 11.72
C PRO A 6 9.22 2.72 11.51
N PRO A 7 8.44 2.82 10.41
CA PRO A 7 7.43 1.83 10.10
C PRO A 7 8.04 0.42 10.01
N GLU A 8 7.48 -0.55 10.73
CA GLU A 8 7.89 -1.96 10.61
C GLU A 8 7.27 -2.62 9.37
N LEU A 9 7.53 -2.03 8.20
CA LEU A 9 7.03 -2.51 6.91
C LEU A 9 7.93 -3.57 6.28
N LYS A 10 9.14 -3.79 6.83
CA LYS A 10 10.11 -4.73 6.28
C LYS A 10 9.57 -6.17 6.17
N LYS A 11 8.72 -6.60 7.09
CA LYS A 11 8.08 -7.93 7.08
C LYS A 11 7.03 -8.11 5.96
N PHE A 12 6.58 -7.01 5.37
CA PHE A 12 5.60 -6.99 4.29
C PHE A 12 6.25 -6.87 2.91
N MET A 13 7.57 -6.77 2.82
CA MET A 13 8.29 -6.70 1.55
C MET A 13 8.03 -7.94 0.71
N ASP A 14 7.84 -7.74 -0.59
CA ASP A 14 7.52 -8.78 -1.57
C ASP A 14 6.24 -9.57 -1.24
N LYS A 15 5.38 -9.02 -0.38
CA LYS A 15 4.05 -9.57 -0.07
C LYS A 15 2.97 -8.78 -0.77
N LYS A 16 1.89 -9.48 -1.10
CA LYS A 16 0.67 -8.87 -1.60
C LYS A 16 -0.08 -8.19 -0.46
N LEU A 17 -0.36 -6.91 -0.66
CA LEU A 17 -1.06 -6.05 0.28
C LEU A 17 -2.34 -5.50 -0.32
N CYS A 18 -3.35 -5.34 0.52
CA CYS A 18 -4.52 -4.54 0.26
C CYS A 18 -4.38 -3.20 1.00
N LEU A 19 -4.44 -2.11 0.26
CA LEU A 19 -4.29 -0.74 0.74
C LEU A 19 -5.61 0.00 0.60
N LYS A 20 -6.14 0.48 1.73
CA LYS A 20 -7.28 1.42 1.72
C LYS A 20 -6.74 2.83 1.77
N LEU A 21 -7.15 3.64 0.81
CA LEU A 21 -6.70 5.01 0.63
C LEU A 21 -7.81 6.01 0.96
N ASN A 22 -7.42 7.26 1.15
CA ASN A 22 -8.35 8.37 1.31
C ASN A 22 -9.35 8.44 0.15
N GLY A 23 -10.59 8.82 0.49
CA GLY A 23 -11.70 8.86 -0.45
C GLY A 23 -12.30 7.50 -0.77
N GLY A 24 -12.07 6.48 0.07
CA GLY A 24 -12.65 5.15 -0.11
C GLY A 24 -12.13 4.41 -1.35
N ARG A 25 -10.91 4.74 -1.79
CA ARG A 25 -10.23 4.03 -2.88
C ARG A 25 -9.49 2.83 -2.30
N GLN A 26 -9.37 1.78 -3.07
CA GLN A 26 -8.68 0.57 -2.66
C GLN A 26 -7.72 0.13 -3.76
N VAL A 27 -6.49 -0.21 -3.37
CA VAL A 27 -5.45 -0.70 -4.28
C VAL A 27 -4.88 -1.97 -3.69
N THR A 28 -4.77 -3.01 -4.51
CA THR A 28 -4.09 -4.25 -4.13
C THR A 28 -2.83 -4.39 -4.96
N GLY A 29 -1.69 -4.78 -4.37
CA GLY A 29 -0.46 -5.00 -5.11
C GLY A 29 0.68 -5.51 -4.23
N ILE A 30 1.87 -5.67 -4.79
CA ILE A 30 3.05 -6.22 -4.10
C ILE A 30 3.92 -5.08 -3.58
N LEU A 31 4.25 -5.07 -2.29
CA LEU A 31 5.14 -4.06 -1.72
C LEU A 31 6.59 -4.27 -2.20
N ARG A 32 7.14 -3.29 -2.92
CA ARG A 32 8.53 -3.30 -3.40
C ARG A 32 9.47 -2.37 -2.64
N GLY A 33 8.92 -1.39 -1.91
CA GLY A 33 9.72 -0.45 -1.15
C GLY A 33 8.88 0.49 -0.31
N PHE A 34 9.51 1.06 0.71
CA PHE A 34 8.91 2.07 1.55
C PHE A 34 9.99 3.05 2.04
N ASP A 35 9.55 4.20 2.51
CA ASP A 35 10.41 5.20 3.14
C ASP A 35 9.97 5.50 4.59
N PRO A 36 10.73 6.33 5.35
CA PRO A 36 10.37 6.68 6.72
C PRO A 36 9.04 7.44 6.87
N PHE A 37 8.49 8.00 5.79
CA PHE A 37 7.21 8.71 5.78
C PHE A 37 6.04 7.79 5.35
N MET A 38 6.28 6.48 5.23
CA MET A 38 5.32 5.48 4.74
C MET A 38 4.87 5.72 3.29
N ASN A 39 5.65 6.43 2.47
CA ASN A 39 5.40 6.36 1.03
C ASN A 39 5.77 4.95 0.56
N LEU A 40 4.91 4.33 -0.24
CA LEU A 40 5.06 2.95 -0.68
C LEU A 40 5.27 2.88 -2.19
N VAL A 41 6.17 2.00 -2.61
CA VAL A 41 6.28 1.54 -4.00
C VAL A 41 5.55 0.20 -4.07
N VAL A 42 4.50 0.15 -4.87
CA VAL A 42 3.66 -1.04 -5.02
C VAL A 42 3.65 -1.45 -6.49
N ASP A 43 3.95 -2.72 -6.74
CA ASP A 43 4.02 -3.32 -8.07
C ASP A 43 2.81 -4.22 -8.31
N GLU A 44 2.53 -4.56 -9.58
CA GLU A 44 1.34 -5.34 -9.98
C GLU A 44 0.03 -4.79 -9.38
N SER A 45 -0.07 -3.45 -9.32
CA SER A 45 -1.15 -2.78 -8.59
C SER A 45 -2.46 -2.84 -9.37
N ILE A 46 -3.52 -3.18 -8.67
CA ILE A 46 -4.90 -3.24 -9.17
C ILE A 46 -5.73 -2.26 -8.33
N GLU A 47 -6.27 -1.23 -8.97
CA GLU A 47 -7.26 -0.35 -8.36
C GLU A 47 -8.64 -1.01 -8.42
N GLU A 48 -9.34 -1.04 -7.28
CA GLU A 48 -10.75 -1.38 -7.21
C GLU A 48 -11.57 -0.08 -7.22
N CYS A 49 -12.28 0.14 -8.32
CA CYS A 49 -13.14 1.31 -8.49
C CYS A 49 -14.48 1.11 -7.79
N ARG A 50 -15.15 2.23 -7.49
CA ARG A 50 -16.44 2.21 -6.77
C ARG A 50 -17.57 1.53 -7.54
N ASP A 51 -17.45 1.43 -8.87
CA ASP A 51 -18.36 0.73 -9.76
C ASP A 51 -18.10 -0.79 -9.81
N GLY A 52 -17.11 -1.28 -9.07
CA GLY A 52 -16.70 -2.69 -9.03
C GLY A 52 -15.72 -3.07 -10.13
N SER A 53 -15.34 -2.15 -11.02
CA SER A 53 -14.30 -2.41 -12.02
C SER A 53 -12.92 -2.52 -11.38
N LYS A 54 -12.05 -3.33 -12.01
CA LYS A 54 -10.67 -3.54 -11.56
C LYS A 54 -9.71 -3.08 -12.66
N ASN A 55 -8.90 -2.07 -12.35
CA ASN A 55 -7.94 -1.50 -13.29
C ASN A 55 -6.53 -1.91 -12.91
N ASN A 56 -5.81 -2.56 -13.82
CA ASN A 56 -4.39 -2.82 -13.63
C ASN A 56 -3.60 -1.55 -13.93
N ILE A 57 -2.93 -1.01 -12.92
CA ILE A 57 -2.18 0.25 -12.97
C ILE A 57 -0.66 0.02 -12.86
N GLY A 58 -0.21 -1.24 -12.80
CA GLY A 58 1.20 -1.60 -12.83
C GLY A 58 1.97 -1.14 -11.58
N MET A 59 3.13 -0.51 -11.77
CA MET A 59 3.95 -0.01 -10.68
C MET A 59 3.55 1.43 -10.31
N VAL A 60 3.19 1.64 -9.05
CA VAL A 60 2.73 2.93 -8.54
C VAL A 60 3.44 3.33 -7.26
N VAL A 61 3.49 4.63 -7.02
CA VAL A 61 3.94 5.21 -5.76
C VAL A 61 2.75 5.77 -5.01
N ILE A 62 2.53 5.31 -3.78
CA ILE A 62 1.44 5.74 -2.92
C ILE A 62 2.01 6.62 -1.81
N ARG A 63 1.46 7.82 -1.66
CA ARG A 63 1.85 8.76 -0.61
C ARG A 63 1.37 8.26 0.75
N GLY A 64 2.25 8.21 1.75
CA GLY A 64 1.95 7.68 3.09
C GLY A 64 0.75 8.34 3.76
N ASN A 65 0.62 9.67 3.67
CA ASN A 65 -0.53 10.41 4.21
C ASN A 65 -1.88 10.04 3.58
N SER A 66 -1.88 9.35 2.43
CA SER A 66 -3.11 8.89 1.78
C SER A 66 -3.55 7.51 2.23
N ILE A 67 -2.71 6.78 2.97
CA ILE A 67 -2.97 5.41 3.41
C ILE A 67 -3.77 5.47 4.71
N VAL A 68 -4.97 4.89 4.67
CA VAL A 68 -5.85 4.75 5.84
C VAL A 68 -5.58 3.43 6.54
N MET A 69 -5.38 2.36 5.77
CA MET A 69 -5.17 1.00 6.29
C MET A 69 -4.34 0.18 5.32
N LEU A 70 -3.51 -0.69 5.88
CA LEU A 70 -2.70 -1.69 5.17
C LEU A 70 -3.03 -3.06 5.74
N GLU A 71 -3.34 -4.00 4.86
CA GLU A 71 -3.66 -5.39 5.20
C GLU A 71 -2.81 -6.32 4.34
N ALA A 72 -2.18 -7.33 4.96
CA ALA A 72 -1.48 -8.36 4.21
C ALA A 72 -2.45 -9.43 3.76
N LEU A 73 -2.41 -9.75 2.47
CA LEU A 73 -3.14 -10.88 1.91
C LEU A 73 -2.33 -12.17 1.99
N ASP A 74 -1.00 -12.04 2.04
CA ASP A 74 -0.09 -13.15 2.24
C ASP A 74 0.28 -13.33 3.71
N ARG A 75 0.71 -14.56 4.06
CA ARG A 75 1.26 -14.85 5.39
C ARG A 75 2.57 -14.09 5.62
N ILE A 76 2.63 -13.41 6.76
CA ILE A 76 3.77 -12.66 7.30
C ILE A 76 4.57 -13.55 8.26
#